data_AF-H5Y592-F1
#
_entry.id   AF-H5Y592-F1
#
_cell.length_a   1.000
_cell.length_b   1.000
_cell.length_c   1.000
_cell.angle_alpha   90.00
_cell.angle_beta   90.00
_cell.angle_gamma   90.00
#
_symmetry.space_group_name_H-M   'P 1'
#
loop_
_entity.id
_entity.type
_entity.pdbx_description
1 polymer ?
#
loop_
_entity_poly.entity_id
_entity_poly.type
_entity_poly.pdbx_seq_one_letter_code
_entity_poly.pdbx_strand_id
1 'polypeptide(L)' 'MDKFENALLKQLDGQKTSRDCMVCNRKTDFIFNKDGTITCTKCKTKIKVDLTDAVKGLKKLGVSVD' A
#
# COMPACT_ATOMS: atom_id res chain seq x y z
N MET A 1 -13.39 -6.51 5.84
CA MET A 1 -12.20 -6.76 5.01
C MET A 1 -12.41 -8.07 4.28
N ASP A 2 -12.49 -7.99 2.96
CA ASP A 2 -12.68 -9.11 2.05
C ASP A 2 -11.43 -10.02 2.04
N LYS A 3 -11.58 -11.33 1.76
CA LYS A 3 -10.42 -12.24 1.65
C LYS A 3 -9.40 -11.76 0.61
N PHE A 4 -9.88 -11.15 -0.47
CA PHE A 4 -9.06 -10.56 -1.51
C PHE A 4 -8.22 -9.39 -1.01
N GLU A 5 -8.79 -8.46 -0.24
CA GLU A 5 -8.05 -7.32 0.33
C GLU A 5 -6.92 -7.80 1.23
N ASN A 6 -7.19 -8.82 2.04
CA ASN A 6 -6.20 -9.38 2.96
C ASN A 6 -5.06 -10.12 2.21
N ALA A 7 -5.37 -10.79 1.10
CA ALA A 7 -4.39 -11.42 0.23
C ALA A 7 -3.51 -10.37 -0.49
N LEU A 8 -4.13 -9.32 -1.03
CA LEU A 8 -3.42 -8.21 -1.67
C LEU A 8 -2.51 -7.49 -0.67
N LEU A 9 -3.01 -7.20 0.53
CA LEU A 9 -2.23 -6.59 1.61
C LEU A 9 -1.02 -7.44 1.98
N LYS A 10 -1.14 -8.78 2.00
CA LYS A 10 0.00 -9.67 2.22
C LYS A 10 1.03 -9.62 1.09
N GLN A 11 0.62 -9.47 -0.17
CA GLN A 11 1.56 -9.34 -1.29
C GLN A 11 2.26 -7.98 -1.32
N LEU A 12 1.57 -6.93 -0.86
CA LEU A 12 2.13 -5.59 -0.76
C LEU A 12 2.98 -5.41 0.52
N ASP A 13 2.79 -6.23 1.55
CA ASP A 13 3.55 -6.14 2.80
C ASP A 13 5.07 -6.19 2.54
N GLY A 14 5.79 -5.17 2.98
CA GLY A 14 7.22 -5.04 2.75
C GLY A 14 7.63 -4.47 1.38
N GLN A 15 6.69 -4.27 0.44
CA GLN A 15 7.02 -3.55 -0.80
C GLN A 15 7.50 -2.14 -0.50
N LYS A 16 8.56 -1.75 -1.20
CA LYS A 16 9.13 -0.41 -1.14
C LYS A 16 8.76 0.35 -2.40
N THR A 17 8.24 1.55 -2.23
CA THR A 17 8.06 2.50 -3.33
C THR A 17 8.79 3.79 -3.03
N SER A 18 9.55 4.29 -4.00
CA SER A 18 10.35 5.50 -3.85
C SER A 18 9.54 6.68 -4.39
N ARG A 19 9.12 7.59 -3.50
CA ARG A 19 8.33 8.79 -3.83
C ARG A 19 8.70 9.97 -2.93
N ASP A 20 8.32 11.16 -3.35
CA ASP A 20 8.42 12.35 -2.52
C ASP A 20 7.43 12.25 -1.36
N CYS A 21 7.96 12.31 -0.14
CA CYS A 21 7.14 12.34 1.06
C CYS A 21 6.62 13.75 1.30
N MET A 22 5.31 13.94 1.25
CA MET A 22 4.68 15.26 1.47
C MET A 22 4.93 15.82 2.88
N VAL A 23 5.28 14.98 3.85
CA VAL A 23 5.51 15.39 5.25
C VAL A 23 6.90 15.96 5.45
N CYS A 24 7.93 15.27 4.96
CA CYS A 24 9.32 15.73 5.07
C CYS A 24 9.84 16.42 3.80
N ASN A 25 9.00 16.56 2.78
CA ASN A 25 9.27 17.12 1.45
C ASN A 25 10.59 16.63 0.84
N ARG A 26 10.85 15.33 0.96
CA ARG A 26 12.04 14.67 0.41
C ARG A 26 11.67 13.37 -0.28
N LYS A 27 12.38 13.06 -1.35
CA LYS A 27 12.37 11.74 -1.97
C LYS A 27 12.91 10.70 -1.00
N THR A 28 12.10 9.68 -0.73
CA THR A 28 12.37 8.63 0.25
C THR A 28 11.60 7.37 -0.11
N ASP A 29 12.02 6.24 0.45
CA ASP A 29 11.27 5.00 0.32
C ASP A 29 10.10 4.97 1.30
N PHE A 30 8.98 4.46 0.83
CA PHE A 30 7.81 4.12 1.61
C PHE A 30 7.66 2.61 1.64
N ILE A 31 7.43 2.06 2.83
CA ILE A 31 7.18 0.63 3.03
C ILE A 31 5.68 0.43 3.20
N PHE A 32 5.08 -0.44 2.38
CA PHE A 32 3.72 -0.91 2.58
C PHE A 32 3.66 -1.89 3.75
N ASN A 33 2.66 -1.72 4.61
CA ASN A 33 2.40 -2.60 5.74
C ASN A 33 1.08 -3.35 5.49
N LYS A 34 1.01 -4.60 5.96
CA LYS A 34 -0.20 -5.44 5.92
C LYS A 34 -1.43 -4.85 6.61
N ASP A 35 -1.27 -3.81 7.45
CA ASP A 35 -2.40 -3.09 8.06
C ASP A 35 -3.06 -2.07 7.11
N GLY A 36 -2.56 -1.94 5.87
CA GLY A 36 -3.07 -1.00 4.88
C GLY A 36 -2.52 0.41 5.04
N THR A 37 -1.39 0.56 5.73
CA THR A 37 -0.65 1.83 5.80
C THR A 37 0.64 1.77 5.01
N ILE A 38 1.11 2.93 4.55
CA ILE A 38 2.48 3.11 4.07
C ILE A 38 3.27 3.92 5.09
N THR A 39 4.50 3.48 5.37
CA THR A 39 5.40 4.16 6.31
C THR A 39 6.54 4.80 5.54
N CYS A 40 6.70 6.12 5.68
CA CYS A 40 7.90 6.81 5.19
C CYS A 40 9.13 6.32 5.97
N THR A 41 10.15 5.82 5.29
CA THR A 41 11.36 5.31 5.96
C THR A 41 12.16 6.40 6.66
N LYS A 42 12.08 7.65 6.17
CA LYS A 42 12.83 8.81 6.67
C LYS A 42 12.18 9.48 7.88
N CYS A 43 10.94 9.95 7.76
CA CYS A 43 10.23 10.64 8.85
C CYS A 43 9.34 9.72 9.70
N LYS A 44 9.26 8.43 9.35
CA LYS A 44 8.44 7.42 10.04
C LYS A 44 6.94 7.73 10.07
N THR A 45 6.48 8.69 9.28
CA THR A 45 5.04 8.98 9.16
C THR A 45 4.32 7.81 8.50
N LYS A 46 3.23 7.39 9.13
CA LYS A 46 2.32 6.36 8.62
C LYS A 46 1.12 7.04 7.97
N ILE A 47 0.79 6.61 6.77
CA ILE A 47 -0.34 7.12 6.00
C ILE A 47 -1.24 5.93 5.69
N LYS A 48 -2.51 6.01 6.07
CA LYS A 48 -3.48 4.97 5.77
C LYS A 48 -3.86 5.06 4.29
N VAL A 49 -3.69 3.97 3.56
CA VAL A 49 -4.04 3.88 2.14
C VAL A 49 -5.42 3.25 2.06
N ASP A 50 -6.37 3.95 1.47
CA ASP A 50 -7.64 3.35 1.12
C ASP A 50 -7.45 2.48 -0.11
N LEU A 51 -7.51 1.17 0.08
CA LEU A 51 -7.36 0.19 -1.00
C LEU A 51 -8.70 -0.21 -1.59
N THR A 52 -9.82 0.34 -1.11
CA THR A 52 -11.17 -0.07 -1.53
C THR A 52 -11.34 0.12 -3.04
N ASP A 53 -10.90 1.26 -3.58
CA ASP A 53 -10.97 1.57 -5.00
C ASP A 53 -9.97 0.76 -5.84
N ALA A 54 -8.74 0.59 -5.33
CA ALA A 54 -7.71 -0.23 -5.98
C ALA A 54 -8.16 -1.69 -6.10
N VAL A 55 -8.76 -2.24 -5.05
CA VAL A 55 -9.29 -3.60 -4.98
C VAL A 55 -10.49 -3.75 -5.91
N LYS A 56 -11.43 -2.79 -5.93
CA LYS A 56 -12.55 -2.79 -6.89
C LYS A 56 -12.05 -2.76 -8.33
N GLY A 57 -11.03 -1.95 -8.63
CA GLY A 57 -10.38 -1.89 -9.95
C GLY A 57 -9.75 -3.22 -10.34
N LEU A 58 -8.95 -3.82 -9.46
CA LEU A 58 -8.32 -5.13 -9.67
C LEU A 58 -9.35 -6.25 -9.87
N LYS A 59 -10.42 -6.25 -9.06
CA LYS A 59 -11.53 -7.22 -9.16
C LYS A 59 -12.29 -7.08 -10.48
N LYS A 60 -12.46 -5.87 -10.99
CA LYS A 60 -13.10 -5.60 -12.30
C LYS A 60 -12.21 -6.01 -13.48
N LEU A 61 -10.89 -6.00 -13.30
CA LEU A 61 -9.92 -6.42 -14.31
C LEU A 61 -9.77 -7.95 -14.43
N GLY A 62 -10.50 -8.75 -13.64
CA GLY A 62 -10.46 -10.21 -13.74
C GLY A 62 -9.13 -10.82 -13.32
N VAL A 63 -8.33 -10.09 -12.52
CA VAL A 63 -7.08 -10.62 -11.95
C VAL A 63 -7.44 -11.66 -10.88
N SER A 64 -7.40 -12.93 -11.27
CA SER A 64 -7.40 -14.06 -10.35
C SER A 64 -6.07 -14.07 -9.60
N VAL A 65 -6.12 -13.87 -8.28
CA VAL A 65 -5.00 -14.17 -7.39
C VAL A 65 -5.11 -15.65 -7.06
N ASP A 66 -4.29 -16.46 -7.75
CA ASP A 66 -4.14 -17.90 -7.54
C ASP A 66 -3.33 -18.17 -6.25
#